data_AF-A0A7Y5GYM9-F1
#
_entry.id   AF-A0A7Y5GYM9-F1
#
_cell.length_a   1.000
_cell.length_b   1.000
_cell.length_c   1.000
_cell.angle_alpha   90.00
_cell.angle_beta   90.00
_cell.angle_gamma   90.00
#
_symmetry.space_group_name_H-M   'P 1'
#
loop_
_entity.id
_entity.type
_entity.pdbx_description
1 polymer ?
#
loop_
_entity_poly.entity_id
_entity_poly.type
_entity_poly.pdbx_seq_one_letter_code
_entity_poly.pdbx_strand_id
1 'polypeptide(L)'
;MKRRILIFGVWMLAIGALMFSPYLVWQVGSRPTLKLRVLDKTVPFDDYKEHASLFWALNFFRYPPPPGHDRWDLANAYVGYYPEIRDADGVALPPPFPETGENPWRLLQHQDLEDTDVLYVADTYGVYELDLRRIPEERAHLTRNQVVFGGMTHEETDVVDAFRNKGGVVIAEFNTFGQPTRQDVVDRWEDILNLDWTGWIGRYIEDFANMNDIPNWIPYLWELQTGEKWRFSGPGVVFVHTSERILILEEGKDVQEVPVLLKTHREDDPLTVGCTPEIPYYYWFDVVIPREHTVEHAEFEMQLYPRGVVQMRAEGIPTRFSAILSHENDAPTYYFAGDFADNAVMFGPYQFAFYDTYRRKFPTYQIYKSNEWFYWEFYLPLLENVLPRIEAYLR
;
A
#
# COMPACT_ATOMS: atom_id res chain seq x y z
N MET A 1 -27.89 -47.45 -22.74
CA MET A 1 -28.30 -46.23 -22.01
C MET A 1 -27.68 -46.12 -20.62
N LYS A 2 -27.92 -47.08 -19.70
CA LYS A 2 -27.39 -47.07 -18.31
C LYS A 2 -25.85 -46.91 -18.19
N ARG A 3 -25.07 -47.62 -19.02
CA ARG A 3 -23.59 -47.50 -19.04
C ARG A 3 -23.09 -46.11 -19.46
N ARG A 4 -23.77 -45.45 -20.40
CA ARG A 4 -23.42 -44.08 -20.83
C ARG A 4 -23.76 -43.04 -19.76
N ILE A 5 -24.88 -43.22 -19.05
CA ILE A 5 -25.27 -42.38 -17.91
C ILE A 5 -24.27 -42.54 -16.76
N LEU A 6 -23.84 -43.77 -16.47
CA LEU A 6 -22.82 -44.03 -15.44
C LEU A 6 -21.47 -43.39 -15.80
N ILE A 7 -21.00 -43.58 -17.04
CA ILE A 7 -19.76 -42.95 -17.52
C ILE A 7 -19.85 -41.43 -17.42
N PHE A 8 -20.97 -40.84 -17.86
CA PHE A 8 -21.20 -39.40 -17.74
C PHE A 8 -21.18 -38.92 -16.28
N GLY A 9 -21.83 -39.66 -15.37
CA GLY A 9 -21.80 -39.35 -13.93
C GLY A 9 -20.40 -39.40 -13.32
N VAL A 10 -19.59 -40.40 -13.71
CA VAL A 10 -18.19 -40.51 -13.26
C VAL A 10 -17.35 -39.33 -13.77
N TRP A 11 -17.52 -38.93 -15.04
CA TRP A 11 -16.83 -37.76 -15.58
C TRP A 11 -17.23 -36.46 -14.87
N MET A 12 -18.53 -36.26 -14.60
CA MET A 12 -19.00 -35.10 -13.85
C MET A 12 -18.42 -35.04 -12.43
N LEU A 13 -18.35 -36.18 -11.74
CA LEU A 13 -17.71 -36.28 -10.42
C LEU A 13 -16.21 -36.00 -10.48
N ALA A 14 -15.51 -36.54 -11.49
CA ALA A 14 -14.08 -36.31 -11.67
C ALA A 14 -13.77 -34.83 -11.96
N ILE A 15 -14.57 -34.17 -12.81
CA ILE A 15 -14.46 -32.74 -13.10
C ILE A 15 -14.77 -31.91 -11.85
N GLY A 16 -15.84 -32.25 -11.11
CA GLY A 16 -16.18 -31.59 -9.86
C GLY A 16 -15.06 -31.69 -8.82
N ALA A 17 -14.48 -32.89 -8.66
CA ALA A 17 -13.34 -33.11 -7.76
C ALA A 17 -12.10 -32.32 -8.20
N LEU A 18 -11.83 -32.25 -9.51
CA LEU A 18 -10.72 -31.47 -10.06
C LEU A 18 -10.90 -29.98 -9.79
N MET A 19 -12.10 -29.44 -10.02
CA MET A 19 -12.42 -28.02 -9.76
C MET A 19 -12.39 -27.66 -8.27
N PHE A 20 -12.72 -28.61 -7.39
CA PHE A 20 -12.69 -28.40 -5.94
C PHE A 20 -11.33 -28.71 -5.32
N SER A 21 -10.42 -29.34 -6.05
CA SER A 21 -9.10 -29.72 -5.54
C SER A 21 -8.25 -28.54 -5.07
N PRO A 22 -8.23 -27.35 -5.72
CA PRO A 22 -7.46 -26.21 -5.24
C PRO A 22 -7.92 -25.72 -3.86
N TYR A 23 -9.23 -25.79 -3.60
CA TYR A 23 -9.79 -25.47 -2.29
C TYR A 23 -9.33 -26.46 -1.22
N LEU A 24 -9.34 -27.76 -1.52
CA LEU A 24 -8.84 -28.78 -0.59
C LEU A 24 -7.34 -28.63 -0.32
N VAL A 25 -6.54 -28.34 -1.34
CA VAL A 25 -5.09 -28.08 -1.20
C VAL A 25 -4.86 -26.88 -0.28
N TRP A 26 -5.60 -25.78 -0.47
CA TRP A 26 -5.50 -24.62 0.38
C TRP A 26 -5.87 -24.93 1.84
N GLN A 27 -6.92 -25.71 2.06
CA GLN A 27 -7.34 -26.13 3.41
C GLN A 27 -6.26 -26.93 4.17
N VAL A 28 -5.49 -27.76 3.47
CA VAL A 28 -4.43 -28.59 4.07
C VAL A 28 -3.03 -27.97 3.99
N GLY A 29 -2.89 -26.75 3.46
CA GLY A 29 -1.60 -26.06 3.36
C GLY A 29 -0.93 -25.81 4.72
N SER A 30 0.27 -25.23 4.70
CA SER A 30 0.93 -24.75 5.92
C SER A 30 0.12 -23.60 6.54
N ARG A 31 0.21 -23.47 7.87
CA ARG A 31 -0.29 -22.33 8.63
C ARG A 31 0.91 -21.70 9.34
N PRO A 32 1.39 -20.54 8.89
CA PRO A 32 2.42 -19.80 9.61
C PRO A 32 2.00 -19.50 11.05
N THR A 33 2.97 -19.32 11.95
CA THR A 33 2.70 -18.91 13.34
C THR A 33 2.98 -17.44 13.58
N LEU A 34 3.54 -16.75 12.59
CA LEU A 34 3.89 -15.33 12.64
C LEU A 34 2.64 -14.49 12.93
N LYS A 35 2.66 -13.73 14.03
CA LYS A 35 1.54 -12.89 14.47
C LYS A 35 1.73 -11.48 13.96
N LEU A 36 0.79 -11.00 13.14
CA LEU A 36 0.85 -9.67 12.56
C LEU A 36 -0.19 -8.75 13.20
N ARG A 37 0.13 -7.45 13.25
CA ARG A 37 -0.83 -6.38 13.51
C ARG A 37 -0.71 -5.34 12.42
N VAL A 38 -1.83 -4.91 11.85
CA VAL A 38 -1.87 -3.88 10.80
C VAL A 38 -2.33 -2.56 11.41
N LEU A 39 -1.59 -1.49 11.12
CA LEU A 39 -1.95 -0.10 11.37
C LEU A 39 -2.31 0.54 10.02
N ASP A 40 -3.54 1.04 9.92
CA ASP A 40 -4.03 1.76 8.75
C ASP A 40 -4.97 2.88 9.19
N LYS A 41 -4.56 4.12 8.91
CA LYS A 41 -5.30 5.34 9.29
C LYS A 41 -6.08 5.95 8.14
N THR A 42 -5.93 5.44 6.93
CA THR A 42 -6.55 5.98 5.73
C THR A 42 -7.60 4.99 5.27
N VAL A 43 -8.78 5.03 5.87
CA VAL A 43 -9.91 4.23 5.39
C VAL A 43 -11.17 5.09 5.40
N PRO A 44 -11.23 6.16 4.59
CA PRO A 44 -12.36 7.09 4.61
C PRO A 44 -13.66 6.45 4.09
N PHE A 45 -13.57 5.35 3.34
CA PHE A 45 -14.68 4.70 2.67
C PHE A 45 -14.75 3.19 2.97
N ASP A 46 -15.94 2.61 2.81
CA ASP A 46 -16.27 1.20 3.04
C ASP A 46 -15.81 0.27 1.89
N ASP A 47 -15.02 0.77 0.94
CA ASP A 47 -14.40 -0.04 -0.09
C ASP A 47 -13.03 -0.61 0.31
N TYR A 48 -12.46 -0.13 1.43
CA TYR A 48 -11.26 -0.65 2.10
C TYR A 48 -10.07 -0.89 1.15
N LYS A 49 -9.97 -0.12 0.06
CA LYS A 49 -8.99 -0.37 -1.02
C LYS A 49 -7.55 -0.36 -0.51
N GLU A 50 -7.26 0.55 0.41
CA GLU A 50 -5.93 0.88 0.95
C GLU A 50 -5.21 -0.34 1.56
N HIS A 51 -5.93 -1.28 2.19
CA HIS A 51 -5.35 -2.53 2.73
C HIS A 51 -5.96 -3.82 2.18
N ALA A 52 -6.86 -3.73 1.20
CA ALA A 52 -7.55 -4.90 0.66
C ALA A 52 -6.61 -5.95 0.07
N SER A 53 -5.57 -5.48 -0.60
CA SER A 53 -4.60 -6.36 -1.27
C SER A 53 -3.73 -7.11 -0.25
N LEU A 54 -3.26 -6.42 0.79
CA LEU A 54 -2.55 -7.03 1.91
C LEU A 54 -3.41 -8.08 2.62
N PHE A 55 -4.66 -7.76 2.95
CA PHE A 55 -5.54 -8.68 3.69
C PHE A 55 -5.90 -9.90 2.87
N TRP A 56 -6.05 -9.74 1.55
CA TRP A 56 -6.19 -10.88 0.66
C TRP A 56 -4.96 -11.78 0.72
N ALA A 57 -3.75 -11.21 0.63
CA ALA A 57 -2.50 -11.97 0.69
C ALA A 57 -2.34 -12.70 2.03
N LEU A 58 -2.62 -12.03 3.16
CA LEU A 58 -2.53 -12.64 4.50
C LEU A 58 -3.53 -13.80 4.66
N ASN A 59 -4.76 -13.65 4.16
CA ASN A 59 -5.72 -14.75 4.13
C ASN A 59 -5.27 -15.88 3.19
N PHE A 60 -4.77 -15.54 2.00
CA PHE A 60 -4.31 -16.50 0.99
C PHE A 60 -3.15 -17.36 1.52
N PHE A 61 -2.15 -16.74 2.15
CA PHE A 61 -1.01 -17.39 2.80
C PHE A 61 -1.33 -17.96 4.19
N ARG A 62 -2.54 -17.71 4.69
CA ARG A 62 -3.10 -18.27 5.94
C ARG A 62 -2.35 -17.85 7.19
N TYR A 63 -1.85 -16.60 7.21
CA TYR A 63 -1.33 -15.98 8.43
C TYR A 63 -2.44 -15.81 9.47
N PRO A 64 -2.16 -16.03 10.75
CA PRO A 64 -3.17 -15.89 11.81
C PRO A 64 -3.69 -14.44 11.86
N PRO A 65 -5.01 -14.24 11.86
CA PRO A 65 -5.60 -12.92 12.09
C PRO A 65 -5.40 -12.47 13.54
N PRO A 66 -5.62 -11.17 13.85
CA PRO A 66 -5.52 -10.67 15.21
C PRO A 66 -6.53 -11.36 16.15
N PRO A 67 -6.27 -11.37 17.48
CA PRO A 67 -7.16 -11.99 18.46
C PRO A 67 -8.61 -11.51 18.33
N GLY A 68 -9.55 -12.45 18.31
CA GLY A 68 -10.99 -12.16 18.17
C GLY A 68 -11.53 -12.22 16.75
N HIS A 69 -10.69 -12.50 15.75
CA HIS A 69 -11.10 -12.61 14.35
C HIS A 69 -10.84 -14.02 13.81
N ASP A 70 -11.75 -14.52 12.96
CA ASP A 70 -11.60 -15.81 12.27
C ASP A 70 -10.79 -15.70 10.96
N ARG A 71 -10.60 -14.48 10.46
CA ARG A 71 -9.90 -14.14 9.21
C ARG A 71 -9.39 -12.69 9.25
N TRP A 72 -8.52 -12.31 8.31
CA TRP A 72 -8.18 -10.91 8.06
C TRP A 72 -9.38 -10.22 7.41
N ASP A 73 -10.17 -9.53 8.24
CA ASP A 73 -11.41 -8.88 7.85
C ASP A 73 -11.18 -7.38 7.65
N LEU A 74 -11.51 -6.89 6.46
CA LEU A 74 -11.27 -5.51 6.02
C LEU A 74 -11.89 -4.47 6.94
N ALA A 75 -13.00 -4.79 7.63
CA ALA A 75 -13.70 -3.80 8.43
C ALA A 75 -13.02 -3.55 9.79
N ASN A 76 -12.32 -4.54 10.35
CA ASN A 76 -11.96 -4.50 11.77
C ASN A 76 -10.65 -5.21 12.16
N ALA A 77 -9.97 -5.91 11.26
CA ALA A 77 -8.71 -6.61 11.57
C ALA A 77 -7.46 -5.70 11.53
N TYR A 78 -7.62 -4.40 11.76
CA TYR A 78 -6.55 -3.39 11.84
C TYR A 78 -6.79 -2.39 12.98
N VAL A 79 -5.79 -1.57 13.27
CA VAL A 79 -5.85 -0.40 14.16
C VAL A 79 -5.79 0.86 13.30
N GLY A 80 -6.61 1.86 13.60
CA GLY A 80 -6.57 3.16 12.93
C GLY A 80 -7.96 3.70 12.71
N TYR A 81 -8.33 4.07 11.49
CA TYR A 81 -9.62 4.71 11.17
C TYR A 81 -10.67 3.72 10.68
N TYR A 82 -11.87 3.73 11.25
CA TYR A 82 -12.98 2.84 10.91
C TYR A 82 -14.11 3.62 10.19
N PRO A 83 -14.36 3.37 8.88
CA PRO A 83 -15.39 4.10 8.12
C PRO A 83 -16.82 3.80 8.57
N GLU A 84 -17.05 2.65 9.21
CA GLU A 84 -18.34 2.28 9.79
C GLU A 84 -18.21 2.02 11.29
N ILE A 85 -18.86 2.86 12.12
CA ILE A 85 -19.19 2.48 13.50
C ILE A 85 -20.57 1.82 13.47
N ARG A 86 -20.69 0.67 14.12
CA ARG A 86 -21.98 -0.02 14.34
C ARG A 86 -22.43 0.13 15.78
N ASP A 87 -23.72 0.36 16.00
CA ASP A 87 -24.29 0.35 17.35
C ASP A 87 -24.36 -1.08 17.93
N ALA A 88 -24.83 -1.21 19.18
CA ALA A 88 -24.96 -2.49 19.87
C ALA A 88 -25.91 -3.49 19.17
N ASP A 89 -26.79 -3.01 18.29
CA ASP A 89 -27.72 -3.81 17.49
C ASP A 89 -27.16 -4.12 16.07
N GLY A 90 -25.93 -3.67 15.78
CA GLY A 90 -25.22 -3.93 14.53
C GLY A 90 -25.58 -2.98 13.38
N VAL A 91 -26.31 -1.90 13.65
CA VAL A 91 -26.70 -0.91 12.65
C VAL A 91 -25.54 0.05 12.39
N ALA A 92 -25.14 0.19 11.12
CA ALA A 92 -24.13 1.17 10.72
C ALA A 92 -24.65 2.58 10.96
N LEU A 93 -23.90 3.36 11.72
CA LEU A 93 -24.17 4.78 11.93
C LEU A 93 -23.65 5.55 10.69
N PRO A 94 -24.22 6.71 10.31
CA PRO A 94 -23.65 7.64 9.32
C PRO A 94 -22.71 8.74 9.90
N PRO A 95 -21.55 9.03 9.28
CA PRO A 95 -20.62 10.06 9.77
C PRO A 95 -21.20 11.49 9.64
N PRO A 96 -20.70 12.49 10.41
CA PRO A 96 -19.69 12.38 11.48
C PRO A 96 -20.32 11.77 12.75
N PHE A 97 -19.55 11.09 13.61
CA PHE A 97 -20.10 10.39 14.78
C PHE A 97 -19.87 11.09 16.14
N PRO A 98 -20.65 12.11 16.49
CA PRO A 98 -20.60 12.73 17.82
C PRO A 98 -21.72 12.31 18.79
N GLU A 99 -22.56 11.30 18.49
CA GLU A 99 -23.66 10.92 19.41
C GLU A 99 -23.30 9.83 20.44
N THR A 100 -22.26 9.00 20.20
CA THR A 100 -21.84 7.92 21.11
C THR A 100 -20.70 8.31 22.05
N GLY A 101 -19.96 9.38 21.74
CA GLY A 101 -18.70 9.73 22.43
C GLY A 101 -17.51 8.85 22.04
N GLU A 102 -17.67 7.95 21.07
CA GLU A 102 -16.62 7.09 20.54
C GLU A 102 -16.07 7.67 19.23
N ASN A 103 -14.76 7.86 19.16
CA ASN A 103 -14.11 8.29 17.93
C ASN A 103 -14.13 7.13 16.91
N PRO A 104 -14.39 7.38 15.60
CA PRO A 104 -14.25 6.37 14.54
C PRO A 104 -12.79 6.03 14.24
N TRP A 105 -11.90 6.20 15.22
CA TRP A 105 -10.51 5.85 15.10
C TRP A 105 -9.94 5.47 16.45
N ARG A 106 -8.86 4.69 16.41
CA ARG A 106 -8.10 4.32 17.58
C ARG A 106 -6.61 4.43 17.28
N LEU A 107 -5.87 5.06 18.20
CA LEU A 107 -4.42 5.09 18.15
C LEU A 107 -3.84 3.72 18.50
N LEU A 108 -2.67 3.41 17.96
CA LEU A 108 -1.90 2.24 18.34
C LEU A 108 -1.50 2.32 19.83
N GLN A 109 -1.73 1.23 20.57
CA GLN A 109 -1.40 1.14 21.99
C GLN A 109 -0.50 -0.08 22.26
N HIS A 110 0.23 -0.07 23.38
CA HIS A 110 1.10 -1.20 23.75
C HIS A 110 0.39 -2.56 23.74
N GLN A 111 -0.86 -2.60 24.22
CA GLN A 111 -1.68 -3.82 24.28
C GLN A 111 -1.97 -4.42 22.89
N ASP A 112 -1.92 -3.61 21.82
CA ASP A 112 -2.07 -4.11 20.45
C ASP A 112 -0.89 -4.94 19.98
N LEU A 113 0.26 -4.79 20.62
CA LEU A 113 1.53 -5.40 20.23
C LEU A 113 2.07 -6.41 21.26
N GLU A 114 1.32 -6.73 22.32
CA GLU A 114 1.77 -7.66 23.37
C GLU A 114 1.94 -9.10 22.87
N ASP A 115 1.11 -9.53 21.92
CA ASP A 115 1.16 -10.85 21.29
C ASP A 115 1.34 -10.73 19.77
N THR A 116 2.27 -9.87 19.37
CA THR A 116 2.56 -9.55 17.96
C THR A 116 4.04 -9.72 17.69
N ASP A 117 4.34 -10.27 16.52
CA ASP A 117 5.71 -10.46 16.00
C ASP A 117 6.07 -9.35 15.00
N VAL A 118 5.07 -8.92 14.20
CA VAL A 118 5.24 -7.92 13.14
C VAL A 118 4.16 -6.84 13.22
N LEU A 119 4.59 -5.57 13.24
CA LEU A 119 3.73 -4.44 12.97
C LEU A 119 3.87 -4.06 11.49
N TYR A 120 2.74 -4.07 10.78
CA TYR A 120 2.62 -3.60 9.41
C TYR A 120 1.93 -2.24 9.38
N VAL A 121 2.62 -1.19 8.95
CA VAL A 121 2.08 0.15 8.79
C VAL A 121 1.74 0.34 7.31
N ALA A 122 0.45 0.21 6.97
CA ALA A 122 -0.02 0.18 5.59
C ALA A 122 -0.19 1.59 5.01
N ASP A 123 -0.98 2.45 5.67
CA ASP A 123 -1.10 3.86 5.30
C ASP A 123 -1.35 4.71 6.55
N THR A 124 -0.70 5.86 6.63
CA THR A 124 -0.88 6.84 7.72
C THR A 124 -1.38 8.20 7.26
N TYR A 125 -1.71 8.43 5.98
CA TYR A 125 -2.21 9.72 5.46
C TYR A 125 -3.32 10.31 6.33
N GLY A 126 -4.29 9.46 6.68
CA GLY A 126 -5.46 9.85 7.43
C GLY A 126 -6.67 10.25 6.60
N VAL A 127 -7.71 10.61 7.34
CA VAL A 127 -9.01 11.04 6.84
C VAL A 127 -9.19 12.53 7.12
N TYR A 128 -9.62 13.27 6.10
CA TYR A 128 -9.85 14.71 6.18
C TYR A 128 -11.34 15.02 6.27
N GLU A 129 -11.69 16.20 6.81
CA GLU A 129 -13.09 16.60 7.03
C GLU A 129 -13.94 16.54 5.77
N LEU A 130 -13.36 16.81 4.60
CA LEU A 130 -14.08 16.76 3.33
C LEU A 130 -14.31 15.33 2.81
N ASP A 131 -13.48 14.36 3.20
CA ASP A 131 -13.65 12.95 2.82
C ASP A 131 -14.94 12.39 3.46
N LEU A 132 -15.29 12.88 4.66
CA LEU A 132 -16.47 12.45 5.42
C LEU A 132 -17.80 13.03 4.95
N ARG A 133 -17.79 14.08 4.12
CA ARG A 133 -19.03 14.79 3.78
C ARG A 133 -19.79 14.19 2.59
N ARG A 134 -19.24 13.19 1.86
CA ARG A 134 -19.85 12.59 0.65
C ARG A 134 -20.47 13.65 -0.29
N ILE A 135 -19.82 14.81 -0.46
CA ILE A 135 -20.35 15.91 -1.27
C ILE A 135 -19.91 15.71 -2.72
N PRO A 136 -20.84 15.55 -3.68
CA PRO A 136 -20.53 15.73 -5.09
C PRO A 136 -20.24 17.22 -5.29
N GLU A 137 -19.00 17.55 -5.63
CA GLU A 137 -18.53 18.89 -5.99
C GLU A 137 -18.53 19.91 -4.83
N GLU A 138 -17.35 20.23 -4.28
CA GLU A 138 -16.79 21.60 -4.21
C GLU A 138 -15.62 21.74 -3.21
N ARG A 139 -14.45 22.13 -3.76
CA ARG A 139 -13.40 23.01 -3.21
C ARG A 139 -12.75 22.63 -1.86
N ALA A 140 -11.83 21.68 -1.92
CA ALA A 140 -10.78 21.53 -0.92
C ALA A 140 -9.67 22.58 -1.13
N HIS A 141 -9.67 23.62 -0.30
CA HIS A 141 -8.49 24.48 -0.13
C HIS A 141 -7.60 23.86 0.96
N LEU A 142 -6.29 23.71 0.71
CA LEU A 142 -5.30 23.21 1.68
C LEU A 142 -5.35 23.97 3.02
N THR A 143 -5.74 25.25 3.01
CA THR A 143 -5.88 26.07 4.22
C THR A 143 -7.18 25.83 5.02
N ARG A 144 -8.08 24.94 4.58
CA ARG A 144 -9.38 24.66 5.25
C ARG A 144 -9.80 23.19 5.32
N ASN A 145 -9.06 22.24 4.74
CA ASN A 145 -9.35 20.81 4.93
C ASN A 145 -8.69 20.35 6.24
N GLN A 146 -9.40 20.46 7.36
CA GLN A 146 -8.87 20.00 8.65
C GLN A 146 -8.74 18.48 8.62
N VAL A 147 -7.57 18.00 9.02
CA VAL A 147 -7.31 16.58 9.27
C VAL A 147 -8.22 16.16 10.41
N VAL A 148 -9.02 15.11 10.20
CA VAL A 148 -9.86 14.53 11.25
C VAL A 148 -9.03 13.55 12.07
N PHE A 149 -8.27 12.69 11.40
CA PHE A 149 -7.38 11.71 12.01
C PHE A 149 -6.35 11.25 10.99
N GLY A 150 -5.07 11.22 11.32
CA GLY A 150 -4.01 10.87 10.39
C GLY A 150 -2.63 11.12 10.97
N GLY A 151 -1.61 10.73 10.22
CA GLY A 151 -0.20 10.83 10.53
C GLY A 151 0.22 9.99 11.72
N MET A 152 1.51 9.82 11.90
CA MET A 152 2.07 9.20 13.10
C MET A 152 2.13 10.22 14.25
N THR A 153 1.80 9.78 15.46
CA THR A 153 1.90 10.59 16.69
C THR A 153 3.14 10.23 17.50
N HIS A 154 3.52 11.08 18.46
CA HIS A 154 4.61 10.76 19.39
C HIS A 154 4.28 9.51 20.23
N GLU A 155 3.04 9.42 20.71
CA GLU A 155 2.56 8.33 21.54
C GLU A 155 2.64 6.98 20.81
N GLU A 156 2.24 6.94 19.55
CA GLU A 156 2.33 5.71 18.74
C GLU A 156 3.78 5.39 18.38
N THR A 157 4.60 6.41 18.12
CA THR A 157 6.03 6.22 17.86
C THR A 157 6.74 5.63 19.09
N ASP A 158 6.38 6.07 20.30
CA ASP A 158 6.88 5.48 21.55
C ASP A 158 6.44 4.01 21.71
N VAL A 159 5.22 3.67 21.29
CA VAL A 159 4.74 2.28 21.26
C VAL A 159 5.57 1.44 20.27
N VAL A 160 5.85 1.97 19.08
CA VAL A 160 6.68 1.30 18.06
C VAL A 160 8.11 1.09 18.54
N ASP A 161 8.73 2.10 19.15
CA ASP A 161 10.08 1.96 19.70
C ASP A 161 10.12 0.92 20.83
N ALA A 162 9.14 0.93 21.73
CA ALA A 162 9.04 -0.08 22.79
C ALA A 162 8.84 -1.50 22.23
N PHE A 163 8.14 -1.64 21.11
CA PHE A 163 7.95 -2.90 20.40
C PHE A 163 9.25 -3.38 19.74
N ARG A 164 9.95 -2.50 19.02
CA ARG A 164 11.26 -2.79 18.41
C ARG A 164 12.32 -3.15 19.44
N ASN A 165 12.35 -2.45 20.58
CA ASN A 165 13.27 -2.76 21.68
C ASN A 165 13.07 -4.16 22.29
N LYS A 166 11.93 -4.81 22.03
CA LYS A 166 11.65 -6.20 22.42
C LYS A 166 11.90 -7.21 21.29
N GLY A 167 12.44 -6.77 20.15
CA GLY A 167 12.70 -7.58 18.96
C GLY A 167 11.56 -7.63 17.95
N GLY A 168 10.52 -6.80 18.13
CA GLY A 168 9.40 -6.72 17.19
C GLY A 168 9.81 -6.13 15.84
N VAL A 169 9.32 -6.72 14.75
CA VAL A 169 9.67 -6.32 13.38
C VAL A 169 8.67 -5.30 12.83
N VAL A 170 9.16 -4.27 12.15
CA VAL A 170 8.29 -3.23 11.55
C VAL A 170 8.40 -3.29 10.03
N ILE A 171 7.27 -3.42 9.36
CA ILE A 171 7.13 -3.16 7.92
C ILE A 171 6.33 -1.87 7.78
N ALA A 172 6.81 -0.91 7.00
CA ALA A 172 6.10 0.33 6.72
C ALA A 172 6.04 0.58 5.22
N GLU A 173 4.92 1.10 4.73
CA GLU A 173 4.78 1.52 3.33
C GLU A 173 4.79 3.05 3.18
N PHE A 174 4.60 3.50 1.94
CA PHE A 174 4.37 4.87 1.55
C PHE A 174 3.42 5.59 2.53
N ASN A 175 3.64 6.91 2.68
CA ASN A 175 2.80 7.78 3.50
C ASN A 175 2.94 7.60 5.02
N THR A 176 4.02 6.97 5.48
CA THR A 176 4.40 6.96 6.90
C THR A 176 4.93 8.33 7.38
N PHE A 177 5.53 9.11 6.47
CA PHE A 177 6.14 10.43 6.77
C PHE A 177 5.26 11.63 6.43
N GLY A 178 4.30 11.44 5.52
CA GLY A 178 3.50 12.51 4.93
C GLY A 178 2.72 13.35 5.95
N GLN A 179 2.25 14.53 5.52
CA GLN A 179 1.28 15.27 6.32
C GLN A 179 0.08 14.37 6.63
N PRO A 180 -0.43 14.37 7.88
CA PRO A 180 -0.28 15.38 8.93
C PRO A 180 0.81 15.10 9.99
N THR A 181 1.74 14.17 9.73
CA THR A 181 2.81 13.83 10.68
C THR A 181 3.70 15.04 10.96
N ARG A 182 4.02 15.29 12.24
CA ARG A 182 4.92 16.40 12.64
C ARG A 182 6.36 16.07 12.28
N GLN A 183 7.16 17.09 11.94
CA GLN A 183 8.57 16.89 11.54
C GLN A 183 9.40 16.13 12.58
N ASP A 184 9.21 16.41 13.88
CA ASP A 184 9.91 15.69 14.95
C ASP A 184 9.50 14.22 15.08
N VAL A 185 8.32 13.84 14.57
CA VAL A 185 7.90 12.44 14.42
C VAL A 185 8.48 11.85 13.13
N VAL A 186 8.51 12.61 12.04
CA VAL A 186 9.18 12.20 10.78
C VAL A 186 10.64 11.84 11.04
N ASP A 187 11.39 12.71 11.71
CA ASP A 187 12.80 12.50 12.04
C ASP A 187 13.01 11.17 12.82
N ARG A 188 12.09 10.84 13.73
CA ARG A 188 12.12 9.55 14.46
C ARG A 188 11.80 8.36 13.58
N TRP A 189 10.87 8.48 12.64
CA TRP A 189 10.54 7.40 11.71
C TRP A 189 11.66 7.17 10.69
N GLU A 190 12.34 8.23 10.24
CA GLU A 190 13.57 8.14 9.45
C GLU A 190 14.67 7.40 10.22
N ASP A 191 14.82 7.65 11.53
CA ASP A 191 15.73 6.90 12.40
C ASP A 191 15.30 5.42 12.57
N ILE A 192 14.01 5.15 12.77
CA ILE A 192 13.46 3.80 12.91
C ILE A 192 13.71 2.98 11.63
N LEU A 193 13.46 3.57 10.47
CA LEU A 193 13.55 2.91 9.16
C LEU A 193 14.95 3.02 8.51
N ASN A 194 15.85 3.78 9.13
CA ASN A 194 17.21 4.04 8.68
C ASN A 194 17.28 4.56 7.21
N LEU A 195 16.54 5.63 6.94
CA LEU A 195 16.47 6.28 5.63
C LEU A 195 16.23 7.79 5.78
N ASP A 196 16.43 8.55 4.71
CA ASP A 196 16.07 9.97 4.62
C ASP A 196 14.97 10.16 3.56
N TRP A 197 13.83 10.73 3.94
CA TRP A 197 12.79 11.16 3.02
C TRP A 197 13.10 12.55 2.50
N THR A 198 13.09 12.71 1.17
CA THR A 198 13.42 14.01 0.56
C THR A 198 12.30 15.04 0.67
N GLY A 199 11.16 14.67 1.25
CA GLY A 199 9.93 15.47 1.28
C GLY A 199 9.15 15.43 -0.03
N TRP A 200 9.63 14.71 -1.06
CA TRP A 200 8.94 14.54 -2.33
C TRP A 200 8.14 13.24 -2.35
N ILE A 201 6.89 13.37 -2.81
CA ILE A 201 6.06 12.26 -3.27
C ILE A 201 5.81 12.42 -4.77
N GLY A 202 5.52 11.33 -5.46
CA GLY A 202 5.13 11.35 -6.86
C GLY A 202 4.04 10.34 -7.19
N ARG A 203 3.34 10.57 -8.30
CA ARG A 203 2.34 9.65 -8.84
C ARG A 203 2.18 9.81 -10.34
N TYR A 204 1.94 8.69 -11.02
CA TYR A 204 1.50 8.69 -12.42
C TYR A 204 0.03 9.07 -12.54
N ILE A 205 -0.29 9.92 -13.51
CA ILE A 205 -1.64 10.33 -13.86
C ILE A 205 -1.91 9.90 -15.30
N GLU A 206 -2.99 9.14 -15.53
CA GLU A 206 -3.37 8.66 -16.86
C GLU A 206 -3.85 9.80 -17.78
N ASP A 207 -4.60 10.75 -17.22
CA ASP A 207 -5.00 11.97 -17.93
C ASP A 207 -5.08 13.17 -16.99
N PHE A 208 -4.17 14.15 -17.17
CA PHE A 208 -4.19 15.39 -16.42
C PHE A 208 -5.45 16.25 -16.65
N ALA A 209 -6.29 15.94 -17.63
CA ALA A 209 -7.59 16.57 -17.82
C ALA A 209 -8.70 15.93 -16.96
N ASN A 210 -8.52 14.69 -16.48
CA ASN A 210 -9.48 14.02 -15.62
C ASN A 210 -9.31 14.45 -14.15
N MET A 211 -10.04 15.48 -13.75
CA MET A 211 -10.00 16.01 -12.37
C MET A 211 -10.50 15.02 -11.30
N ASN A 212 -11.12 13.89 -11.69
CA ASN A 212 -11.53 12.86 -10.72
C ASN A 212 -10.34 12.04 -10.19
N ASP A 213 -9.28 11.90 -10.99
CA ASP A 213 -8.11 11.08 -10.64
C ASP A 213 -6.99 11.91 -10.00
N ILE A 214 -7.19 13.23 -9.91
CA ILE A 214 -6.21 14.19 -9.41
C ILE A 214 -6.78 14.84 -8.15
N PRO A 215 -6.12 14.71 -7.00
CA PRO A 215 -6.52 15.45 -5.81
C PRO A 215 -6.63 16.95 -6.09
N ASN A 216 -7.74 17.56 -5.67
CA ASN A 216 -8.05 18.98 -5.96
C ASN A 216 -6.98 19.98 -5.51
N TRP A 217 -6.13 19.58 -4.56
CA TRP A 217 -5.02 20.41 -4.09
C TRP A 217 -3.87 20.52 -5.11
N ILE A 218 -3.71 19.58 -6.04
CA ILE A 218 -2.65 19.59 -7.07
C ILE A 218 -2.82 20.79 -8.03
N PRO A 219 -3.98 20.98 -8.71
CA PRO A 219 -4.19 22.15 -9.56
C PRO A 219 -4.08 23.48 -8.81
N TYR A 220 -4.51 23.50 -7.55
CA TYR A 220 -4.40 24.68 -6.69
C TYR A 220 -2.93 25.04 -6.40
N LEU A 221 -2.10 24.07 -6.02
CA LEU A 221 -0.66 24.27 -5.81
C LEU A 221 0.03 24.76 -7.08
N TRP A 222 -0.33 24.20 -8.23
CA TRP A 222 0.19 24.65 -9.53
C TRP A 222 -0.14 26.13 -9.79
N GLU A 223 -1.40 26.53 -9.64
CA GLU A 223 -1.84 27.91 -9.83
C GLU A 223 -1.15 28.86 -8.84
N LEU A 224 -0.96 28.42 -7.59
CA LEU A 224 -0.27 29.20 -6.56
C LEU A 224 1.23 29.39 -6.88
N GLN A 225 1.92 28.33 -7.30
CA GLN A 225 3.35 28.35 -7.60
C GLN A 225 3.67 29.16 -8.87
N THR A 226 2.85 29.02 -9.92
CA THR A 226 3.17 29.54 -11.26
C THR A 226 2.37 30.77 -11.67
N GLY A 227 1.20 31.00 -11.06
CA GLY A 227 0.22 31.98 -11.52
C GLY A 227 -0.53 31.55 -12.80
N GLU A 228 -0.25 30.36 -13.34
CA GLU A 228 -0.89 29.84 -14.54
C GLU A 228 -2.03 28.88 -14.20
N LYS A 229 -3.16 29.01 -14.93
CA LYS A 229 -4.27 28.08 -14.79
C LYS A 229 -3.88 26.66 -15.18
N TRP A 230 -4.44 25.68 -14.50
CA TRP A 230 -4.29 24.28 -14.88
C TRP A 230 -4.83 24.03 -16.29
N ARG A 231 -3.95 23.63 -17.21
CA ARG A 231 -4.25 23.38 -18.63
C ARG A 231 -3.57 22.12 -19.17
N PHE A 232 -3.08 21.26 -18.29
CA PHE A 232 -2.48 19.99 -18.66
C PHE A 232 -3.54 19.00 -19.13
N SER A 233 -3.14 18.12 -20.03
CA SER A 233 -3.98 17.02 -20.54
C SER A 233 -3.10 15.86 -20.96
N GLY A 234 -3.65 14.66 -20.95
CA GLY A 234 -2.91 13.44 -21.26
C GLY A 234 -2.03 12.96 -20.09
N PRO A 235 -1.31 11.85 -20.29
CA PRO A 235 -0.59 11.18 -19.22
C PRO A 235 0.69 11.90 -18.80
N GLY A 236 1.13 11.60 -17.58
CA GLY A 236 2.43 12.06 -17.08
C GLY A 236 2.63 11.74 -15.60
N VAL A 237 3.62 12.40 -14.99
CA VAL A 237 3.95 12.23 -13.57
C VAL A 237 3.89 13.58 -12.88
N VAL A 238 3.27 13.60 -11.71
CA VAL A 238 3.28 14.74 -10.80
C VAL A 238 4.18 14.43 -9.61
N PHE A 239 5.01 15.39 -9.23
CA PHE A 239 5.77 15.39 -7.98
C PHE A 239 5.31 16.53 -7.09
N VAL A 240 5.18 16.27 -5.80
CA VAL A 240 4.71 17.23 -4.80
C VAL A 240 5.66 17.18 -3.61
N HIS A 241 6.13 18.34 -3.18
CA HIS A 241 7.00 18.48 -2.03
C HIS A 241 6.21 18.97 -0.81
N THR A 242 6.61 18.57 0.39
CA THR A 242 6.04 19.07 1.66
C THR A 242 6.07 20.59 1.81
N SER A 243 6.98 21.27 1.10
CA SER A 243 7.07 22.74 1.02
C SER A 243 6.12 23.37 -0.03
N GLU A 244 5.07 22.66 -0.44
CA GLU A 244 4.09 23.11 -1.45
C GLU A 244 4.66 23.31 -2.86
N ARG A 245 5.88 22.83 -3.13
CA ARG A 245 6.43 22.83 -4.48
C ARG A 245 5.82 21.71 -5.31
N ILE A 246 5.62 21.97 -6.59
CA ILE A 246 5.05 21.01 -7.54
C ILE A 246 5.84 20.97 -8.84
N LEU A 247 6.05 19.77 -9.36
CA LEU A 247 6.64 19.54 -10.68
C LEU A 247 5.71 18.63 -11.50
N ILE A 248 5.36 19.06 -12.71
CA ILE A 248 4.58 18.30 -13.68
C ILE A 248 5.48 17.88 -14.83
N LEU A 249 5.52 16.58 -15.12
CA LEU A 249 6.24 15.98 -16.24
C LEU A 249 5.23 15.36 -17.21
N GLU A 250 5.14 15.89 -18.43
CA GLU A 250 4.18 15.42 -19.44
C GLU A 250 4.76 14.25 -20.29
N GLU A 251 3.96 13.22 -20.55
CA GLU A 251 4.34 12.14 -21.46
C GLU A 251 4.62 12.67 -22.89
N GLY A 252 5.63 12.11 -23.54
CA GLY A 252 6.03 12.50 -24.89
C GLY A 252 6.83 13.80 -24.96
N LYS A 253 6.91 14.57 -23.86
CA LYS A 253 7.71 15.80 -23.73
C LYS A 253 8.83 15.65 -22.70
N ASP A 254 8.49 15.18 -21.51
CA ASP A 254 9.36 15.14 -20.35
C ASP A 254 9.63 13.68 -19.92
N VAL A 255 8.63 12.80 -20.01
CA VAL A 255 8.72 11.37 -19.69
C VAL A 255 8.28 10.48 -20.86
N GLN A 256 8.70 9.22 -20.86
CA GLN A 256 8.28 8.18 -21.79
C GLN A 256 6.89 7.61 -21.42
N GLU A 257 6.32 6.75 -22.28
CA GLU A 257 4.98 6.13 -22.11
C GLU A 257 4.83 5.30 -20.82
N VAL A 258 5.94 4.72 -20.35
CA VAL A 258 6.02 4.06 -19.05
C VAL A 258 7.01 4.85 -18.20
N PRO A 259 6.53 5.89 -17.48
CA PRO A 259 7.42 6.91 -16.93
C PRO A 259 8.14 6.47 -15.66
N VAL A 260 7.60 5.48 -14.93
CA VAL A 260 8.18 4.96 -13.69
C VAL A 260 8.27 3.44 -13.78
N LEU A 261 9.47 2.92 -13.63
CA LEU A 261 9.74 1.49 -13.53
C LEU A 261 10.25 1.16 -12.13
N LEU A 262 9.67 0.16 -11.48
CA LEU A 262 10.28 -0.45 -10.32
C LEU A 262 11.23 -1.55 -10.82
N LYS A 263 12.49 -1.49 -10.39
CA LYS A 263 13.55 -2.44 -10.78
C LYS A 263 14.19 -3.10 -9.58
N THR A 264 14.28 -4.42 -9.59
CA THR A 264 15.04 -5.20 -8.60
C THR A 264 16.53 -5.15 -8.93
N HIS A 265 17.41 -5.08 -7.93
CA HIS A 265 18.86 -5.04 -8.20
C HIS A 265 19.45 -6.39 -8.61
N ARG A 266 18.90 -7.49 -8.07
CA ARG A 266 19.44 -8.84 -8.26
C ARG A 266 18.34 -9.87 -8.40
N GLU A 267 18.50 -10.80 -9.34
CA GLU A 267 17.56 -11.92 -9.51
C GLU A 267 17.57 -12.89 -8.30
N ASP A 268 18.69 -12.98 -7.58
CA ASP A 268 18.88 -13.84 -6.42
C ASP A 268 18.62 -13.15 -5.08
N ASP A 269 18.11 -11.91 -5.09
CA ASP A 269 17.75 -11.21 -3.86
C ASP A 269 16.64 -11.97 -3.11
N PRO A 270 16.84 -12.31 -1.83
CA PRO A 270 15.89 -13.11 -1.08
C PRO A 270 14.54 -12.43 -0.84
N LEU A 271 14.42 -11.10 -0.94
CA LEU A 271 13.13 -10.41 -0.83
C LEU A 271 12.39 -10.34 -2.16
N THR A 272 13.10 -10.20 -3.28
CA THR A 272 12.49 -9.99 -4.60
C THR A 272 12.57 -11.20 -5.52
N VAL A 273 13.05 -12.35 -5.04
CA VAL A 273 13.06 -13.60 -5.83
C VAL A 273 11.66 -13.97 -6.30
N GLY A 274 11.49 -14.26 -7.59
CA GLY A 274 10.18 -14.55 -8.18
C GLY A 274 9.26 -13.34 -8.41
N CYS A 275 9.70 -12.13 -8.04
CA CYS A 275 9.10 -10.89 -8.54
C CYS A 275 9.56 -10.63 -9.98
N THR A 276 8.74 -9.95 -10.77
CA THR A 276 9.16 -9.47 -12.09
C THR A 276 10.27 -8.42 -11.93
N PRO A 277 11.48 -8.60 -12.52
CA PRO A 277 12.63 -7.74 -12.25
C PRO A 277 12.48 -6.28 -12.66
N GLU A 278 11.62 -6.00 -13.64
CA GLU A 278 11.31 -4.66 -14.13
C GLU A 278 9.81 -4.58 -14.41
N ILE A 279 9.09 -3.74 -13.65
CA ILE A 279 7.64 -3.61 -13.75
C ILE A 279 7.23 -2.13 -13.72
N PRO A 280 6.28 -1.69 -14.55
CA PRO A 280 5.67 -0.36 -14.43
C PRO A 280 5.04 -0.15 -13.07
N TYR A 281 5.24 1.04 -12.52
CA TYR A 281 4.57 1.47 -11.30
C TYR A 281 3.78 2.75 -11.55
N TYR A 282 2.48 2.72 -11.23
CA TYR A 282 1.54 3.78 -11.62
C TYR A 282 0.92 4.51 -10.42
N TYR A 283 1.27 4.13 -9.20
CA TYR A 283 0.65 4.67 -8.00
C TYR A 283 1.57 5.61 -7.23
N TRP A 284 1.17 6.00 -6.01
CA TRP A 284 1.92 6.94 -5.19
C TRP A 284 3.25 6.35 -4.70
N PHE A 285 4.30 7.15 -4.70
CA PHE A 285 5.59 6.77 -4.15
C PHE A 285 6.30 7.93 -3.45
N ASP A 286 7.12 7.58 -2.47
CA ASP A 286 8.03 8.44 -1.74
C ASP A 286 9.39 8.47 -2.46
N VAL A 287 10.02 9.64 -2.50
CA VAL A 287 11.43 9.76 -2.92
C VAL A 287 12.28 9.71 -1.66
N VAL A 288 12.83 8.53 -1.37
CA VAL A 288 13.70 8.27 -0.22
C VAL A 288 15.13 7.94 -0.63
N ILE A 289 16.06 8.18 0.30
CA ILE A 289 17.48 7.87 0.17
C ILE A 289 17.87 6.95 1.33
N PRO A 290 18.54 5.82 1.09
CA PRO A 290 18.93 4.91 2.16
C PRO A 290 20.11 5.50 2.95
N ARG A 291 20.09 5.36 4.28
CA ARG A 291 21.24 5.68 5.13
C ARG A 291 22.28 4.55 5.09
N GLU A 292 23.44 4.79 5.69
CA GLU A 292 24.49 3.77 5.80
C GLU A 292 23.94 2.51 6.51
N HIS A 293 24.35 1.33 6.03
CA HIS A 293 23.89 0.02 6.51
C HIS A 293 22.41 -0.32 6.24
N THR A 294 21.72 0.44 5.38
CA THR A 294 20.45 0.03 4.79
C THR A 294 20.68 -0.73 3.50
N VAL A 295 19.99 -1.85 3.32
CA VAL A 295 20.03 -2.67 2.11
C VAL A 295 18.90 -2.24 1.19
N GLU A 296 19.26 -1.87 -0.05
CA GLU A 296 18.30 -1.58 -1.11
C GLU A 296 18.06 -2.83 -1.96
N HIS A 297 16.80 -3.25 -2.08
CA HIS A 297 16.38 -4.45 -2.80
C HIS A 297 15.78 -4.12 -4.17
N ALA A 298 15.15 -2.95 -4.29
CA ALA A 298 14.64 -2.41 -5.52
C ALA A 298 14.66 -0.89 -5.53
N GLU A 299 14.72 -0.30 -6.72
CA GLU A 299 14.68 1.14 -6.97
C GLU A 299 13.55 1.50 -7.95
N PHE A 300 13.06 2.73 -7.86
CA PHE A 300 12.30 3.37 -8.92
C PHE A 300 13.25 4.03 -9.92
N GLU A 301 13.01 3.83 -11.21
CA GLU A 301 13.74 4.45 -12.32
C GLU A 301 12.80 5.28 -13.19
N MET A 302 13.03 6.59 -13.23
CA MET A 302 12.27 7.52 -14.07
C MET A 302 12.71 7.42 -15.53
N GLN A 303 11.79 7.06 -16.41
CA GLN A 303 12.01 7.01 -17.86
C GLN A 303 11.80 8.38 -18.48
N LEU A 304 12.88 9.16 -18.56
CA LEU A 304 12.85 10.59 -18.90
C LEU A 304 13.37 10.88 -20.31
N TYR A 305 12.80 11.90 -20.94
CA TYR A 305 13.46 12.62 -22.03
C TYR A 305 14.46 13.65 -21.47
N PRO A 306 15.39 14.19 -22.30
CA PRO A 306 16.37 15.17 -21.84
C PRO A 306 15.76 16.39 -21.13
N ARG A 307 14.55 16.82 -21.53
CA ARG A 307 13.83 17.92 -20.87
C ARG A 307 13.42 17.56 -19.44
N GLY A 308 12.86 16.37 -19.22
CA GLY A 308 12.48 15.87 -17.89
C GLY A 308 13.68 15.74 -16.96
N VAL A 309 14.83 15.27 -17.47
CA VAL A 309 16.09 15.21 -16.68
C VAL A 309 16.51 16.60 -16.18
N VAL A 310 16.39 17.63 -17.02
CA VAL A 310 16.72 19.01 -16.63
C VAL A 310 15.74 19.52 -15.56
N GLN A 311 14.45 19.25 -15.71
CA GLN A 311 13.42 19.68 -14.75
C GLN A 311 13.58 19.00 -13.38
N MET A 312 13.75 17.68 -13.35
CA MET A 312 13.98 16.95 -12.09
C MET A 312 15.25 17.41 -11.38
N ARG A 313 16.34 17.61 -12.14
CA ARG A 313 17.59 18.13 -11.59
C ARG A 313 17.44 19.53 -11.00
N ALA A 314 16.63 20.40 -11.61
CA ALA A 314 16.39 21.75 -11.10
C ALA A 314 15.69 21.73 -9.73
N GLU A 315 14.84 20.73 -9.48
CA GLU A 315 14.12 20.55 -8.21
C GLU A 315 14.89 19.73 -7.17
N GLY A 316 16.07 19.18 -7.54
CA GLY A 316 16.87 18.31 -6.69
C GLY A 316 16.34 16.88 -6.59
N ILE A 317 15.42 16.46 -7.47
CA ILE A 317 14.84 15.12 -7.46
C ILE A 317 15.78 14.18 -8.24
N PRO A 318 16.26 13.08 -7.64
CA PRO A 318 17.08 12.11 -8.35
C PRO A 318 16.24 11.33 -9.38
N THR A 319 16.87 10.89 -10.47
CA THR A 319 16.17 10.10 -11.51
C THR A 319 16.02 8.62 -11.16
N ARG A 320 16.72 8.18 -10.11
CA ARG A 320 16.65 6.86 -9.48
C ARG A 320 16.62 7.05 -7.97
N PHE A 321 15.73 6.36 -7.28
CA PHE A 321 15.57 6.44 -5.82
C PHE A 321 14.98 5.14 -5.30
N SER A 322 15.15 4.86 -4.02
CA SER A 322 14.83 3.53 -3.48
C SER A 322 13.33 3.23 -3.47
N ALA A 323 12.99 1.98 -3.76
CA ALA A 323 11.62 1.46 -3.71
C ALA A 323 11.42 0.48 -2.55
N ILE A 324 12.42 -0.35 -2.25
CA ILE A 324 12.36 -1.35 -1.17
C ILE A 324 13.65 -1.33 -0.39
N LEU A 325 13.55 -1.04 0.88
CA LEU A 325 14.66 -0.94 1.82
C LEU A 325 14.48 -1.94 2.97
N SER A 326 15.58 -2.48 3.48
CA SER A 326 15.58 -3.18 4.76
C SER A 326 16.77 -2.76 5.62
N HIS A 327 16.59 -2.84 6.93
CA HIS A 327 17.64 -2.60 7.89
C HIS A 327 17.55 -3.63 9.03
N GLU A 328 18.67 -4.26 9.37
CA GLU A 328 18.69 -5.41 10.29
C GLU A 328 19.36 -5.11 11.66
N ASN A 329 19.64 -3.85 12.03
CA ASN A 329 20.19 -3.57 13.37
C ASN A 329 19.11 -3.54 14.46
N ASP A 330 19.39 -4.24 15.57
CA ASP A 330 18.57 -4.45 16.77
C ASP A 330 17.24 -5.19 16.53
N ALA A 331 16.38 -4.64 15.68
CA ALA A 331 15.13 -5.24 15.25
C ALA A 331 14.89 -4.91 13.77
N PRO A 332 14.69 -5.94 12.90
CA PRO A 332 14.51 -5.73 11.48
C PRO A 332 13.41 -4.74 11.15
N THR A 333 13.69 -3.88 10.18
CA THR A 333 12.71 -3.01 9.54
C THR A 333 12.73 -3.20 8.04
N TYR A 334 11.55 -3.05 7.44
CA TYR A 334 11.35 -3.05 6.00
C TYR A 334 10.54 -1.83 5.63
N TYR A 335 10.95 -1.13 4.57
CA TYR A 335 10.24 0.02 4.08
C TYR A 335 9.96 -0.13 2.58
N PHE A 336 8.69 0.00 2.21
CA PHE A 336 8.22 0.01 0.84
C PHE A 336 7.86 1.44 0.46
N ALA A 337 8.65 2.08 -0.39
CA ALA A 337 8.48 3.48 -0.72
C ALA A 337 7.32 3.73 -1.70
N GLY A 338 6.68 2.70 -2.24
CA GLY A 338 5.43 2.84 -2.96
C GLY A 338 4.26 2.40 -2.10
N ASP A 339 3.10 2.97 -2.39
CA ASP A 339 1.82 2.51 -1.88
C ASP A 339 1.48 1.21 -2.61
N PHE A 340 1.96 0.11 -2.05
CA PHE A 340 1.88 -1.21 -2.67
C PHE A 340 0.63 -1.94 -2.22
N ALA A 341 0.07 -1.59 -1.06
CA ALA A 341 -1.15 -2.17 -0.54
C ALA A 341 -2.41 -1.63 -1.25
N ASP A 342 -2.44 -0.38 -1.72
CA ASP A 342 -3.58 0.16 -2.48
C ASP A 342 -3.59 -0.36 -3.93
N ASN A 343 -4.22 -1.52 -4.12
CA ASN A 343 -4.56 -2.02 -5.44
C ASN A 343 -6.05 -2.34 -5.52
N ALA A 344 -6.76 -1.60 -6.36
CA ALA A 344 -8.13 -1.92 -6.77
C ALA A 344 -8.19 -3.16 -7.68
N VAL A 345 -7.83 -4.32 -7.15
CA VAL A 345 -7.94 -5.62 -7.86
C VAL A 345 -9.27 -6.26 -7.52
N MET A 346 -9.93 -6.85 -8.52
CA MET A 346 -11.01 -7.80 -8.23
C MET A 346 -10.41 -9.09 -7.67
N PHE A 347 -10.26 -9.11 -6.36
CA PHE A 347 -9.78 -10.27 -5.64
C PHE A 347 -10.81 -11.40 -5.72
N GLY A 348 -10.41 -12.53 -6.31
CA GLY A 348 -11.21 -13.76 -6.27
C GLY A 348 -11.13 -14.45 -4.91
N PRO A 349 -11.66 -15.67 -4.78
CA PRO A 349 -11.64 -16.40 -3.52
C PRO A 349 -10.19 -16.73 -3.11
N TYR A 350 -9.74 -16.20 -1.97
CA TYR A 350 -8.41 -16.50 -1.43
C TYR A 350 -8.25 -17.98 -1.03
N GLN A 351 -9.35 -18.73 -0.88
CA GLN A 351 -9.31 -20.16 -0.52
C GLN A 351 -8.96 -21.10 -1.68
N PHE A 352 -8.52 -20.59 -2.83
CA PHE A 352 -8.15 -21.41 -3.98
C PHE A 352 -6.63 -21.44 -4.13
N ALA A 353 -5.99 -22.58 -3.82
CA ALA A 353 -4.56 -22.74 -4.11
C ALA A 353 -4.26 -22.49 -5.60
N PHE A 354 -3.06 -21.98 -5.90
CA PHE A 354 -2.61 -21.64 -7.25
C PHE A 354 -3.42 -20.52 -7.95
N TYR A 355 -4.29 -19.81 -7.23
CA TYR A 355 -5.05 -18.70 -7.80
C TYR A 355 -4.13 -17.58 -8.29
N ASP A 356 -3.06 -17.30 -7.56
CA ASP A 356 -1.93 -16.45 -7.95
C ASP A 356 -1.36 -16.87 -9.33
N THR A 357 -1.04 -18.16 -9.48
CA THR A 357 -0.41 -18.71 -10.69
C THR A 357 -1.36 -18.65 -11.87
N TYR A 358 -2.67 -18.86 -11.63
CA TYR A 358 -3.70 -18.67 -12.64
C TYR A 358 -3.77 -17.21 -13.10
N ARG A 359 -3.78 -16.26 -12.16
CA ARG A 359 -3.84 -14.82 -12.47
C ARG A 359 -2.62 -14.32 -13.23
N ARG A 360 -1.42 -14.77 -12.87
CA ARG A 360 -0.17 -14.49 -13.60
C ARG A 360 -0.20 -15.04 -15.04
N LYS A 361 -0.70 -16.26 -15.24
CA LYS A 361 -0.68 -16.94 -16.57
C LYS A 361 -1.80 -16.53 -17.51
N PHE A 362 -2.95 -16.14 -16.97
CA PHE A 362 -4.12 -15.74 -17.75
C PHE A 362 -4.53 -14.32 -17.38
N PRO A 363 -3.66 -13.34 -17.66
CA PRO A 363 -4.03 -11.96 -17.41
C PRO A 363 -5.23 -11.59 -18.30
N THR A 364 -6.20 -10.87 -17.75
CA THR A 364 -7.26 -10.26 -18.56
C THR A 364 -6.65 -9.20 -19.49
N TYR A 365 -7.32 -8.89 -20.60
CA TYR A 365 -6.77 -8.08 -21.70
C TYR A 365 -6.38 -6.62 -21.32
N GLN A 366 -6.72 -6.17 -20.11
CA GLN A 366 -6.42 -4.82 -19.58
C GLN A 366 -5.18 -4.78 -18.65
N ILE A 367 -4.48 -5.90 -18.42
CA ILE A 367 -3.56 -6.01 -17.28
C ILE A 367 -2.19 -5.33 -17.47
N TYR A 368 -1.66 -5.22 -18.69
CA TYR A 368 -0.29 -4.70 -18.92
C TYR A 368 -0.07 -3.22 -18.53
N LYS A 369 -1.14 -2.45 -18.25
CA LYS A 369 -1.08 -1.07 -17.74
C LYS A 369 -1.95 -0.89 -16.49
N SER A 370 -2.02 -1.89 -15.62
CA SER A 370 -2.90 -1.85 -14.45
C SER A 370 -2.19 -2.23 -13.17
N ASN A 371 -2.66 -1.67 -12.06
CA ASN A 371 -2.24 -2.04 -10.70
C ASN A 371 -2.45 -3.55 -10.41
N GLU A 372 -3.34 -4.23 -11.15
CA GLU A 372 -3.51 -5.69 -11.03
C GLU A 372 -2.25 -6.46 -11.44
N TRP A 373 -1.51 -6.01 -12.47
CA TRP A 373 -0.26 -6.66 -12.86
C TRP A 373 0.80 -6.53 -11.78
N PHE A 374 0.95 -5.33 -11.23
CA PHE A 374 1.85 -5.03 -10.13
C PHE A 374 1.59 -5.93 -8.92
N TYR A 375 0.32 -6.06 -8.53
CA TYR A 375 -0.06 -6.92 -7.42
C TYR A 375 0.38 -8.38 -7.62
N TRP A 376 0.02 -8.99 -8.75
CA TRP A 376 0.27 -10.42 -8.95
C TRP A 376 1.74 -10.74 -9.22
N GLU A 377 2.43 -9.93 -10.01
CA GLU A 377 3.81 -10.21 -10.46
C GLU A 377 4.89 -9.62 -9.55
N PHE A 378 4.53 -8.73 -8.63
CA PHE A 378 5.51 -8.06 -7.78
C PHE A 378 5.14 -8.05 -6.30
N TYR A 379 4.02 -7.44 -5.90
CA TYR A 379 3.70 -7.28 -4.48
C TYR A 379 3.37 -8.60 -3.75
N LEU A 380 2.54 -9.46 -4.35
CA LEU A 380 2.23 -10.77 -3.77
C LEU A 380 3.49 -11.66 -3.58
N PRO A 381 4.37 -11.83 -4.58
CA PRO A 381 5.62 -12.59 -4.38
C PRO A 381 6.58 -11.90 -3.40
N LEU A 382 6.61 -10.56 -3.33
CA LEU A 382 7.37 -9.85 -2.29
C LEU A 382 6.90 -10.24 -0.88
N LEU A 383 5.58 -10.25 -0.63
CA LEU A 383 5.02 -10.69 0.66
C LEU A 383 5.28 -12.18 0.93
N GLU A 384 5.23 -13.02 -0.11
CA GLU A 384 5.58 -14.46 -0.04
C GLU A 384 7.03 -14.68 0.41
N ASN A 385 7.92 -13.72 0.18
CA ASN A 385 9.32 -13.78 0.58
C ASN A 385 9.59 -13.10 1.94
N VAL A 386 9.09 -11.87 2.13
CA VAL A 386 9.36 -11.05 3.31
C VAL A 386 8.80 -11.70 4.57
N LEU A 387 7.55 -12.17 4.55
CA LEU A 387 6.91 -12.68 5.77
C LEU A 387 7.54 -14.00 6.28
N PRO A 388 7.81 -15.02 5.44
CA PRO A 388 8.52 -16.22 5.91
C PRO A 388 9.96 -15.94 6.34
N ARG A 389 10.64 -14.96 5.73
CA ARG A 389 11.97 -14.55 6.16
C ARG A 389 11.94 -13.97 7.57
N ILE A 390 10.96 -13.13 7.87
CA ILE A 390 10.75 -12.59 9.22
C ILE A 390 10.44 -13.72 10.20
N GLU A 391 9.56 -14.65 9.83
CA GLU A 391 9.26 -15.83 10.68
C GLU A 391 10.51 -16.68 10.94
N ALA A 392 11.40 -16.82 9.98
CA ALA A 392 12.68 -17.51 10.15
C ALA A 392 13.69 -16.74 11.01
N TYR A 393 13.67 -15.40 10.98
CA TYR A 393 14.51 -14.55 11.83
C TYR A 393 14.10 -14.63 13.31
N LEU A 394 12.80 -14.72 13.59
CA LEU A 394 12.27 -14.74 14.96
C LEU A 394 12.33 -16.11 15.66
N ARG A 395 12.75 -17.17 14.96
CA ARG A 395 12.87 -18.54 15.46
C ARG A 395 14.32 -18.92 15.67
#